data_AF-A0A7X7IP58-F1
#
_entry.id   AF-A0A7X7IP58-F1
#
_cell.length_a   1.000
_cell.length_b   1.000
_cell.length_c   1.000
_cell.angle_alpha   90.00
_cell.angle_beta   90.00
_cell.angle_gamma   90.00
#
_symmetry.space_group_name_H-M   'P 1'
#
loop_
_entity.id
_entity.type
_entity.pdbx_description
1 polymer ?
#
loop_
_entity_poly.entity_id
_entity_poly.type
_entity_poly.pdbx_seq_one_letter_code
_entity_poly.pdbx_strand_id
1 'polypeptide(L)'
;VEAGLGLDQAMRKVSEEMKKTYPVVAQEFGMANLQLQMGRPRNEVLRELGIRTGVADMRALTGVLIQAGKFGSSIAQALRVQSDAMRVRRRQMAEEKAAKTAVKLIFPLVLFIFPGIFVVLVGPAAVTMAKEMFPAMQGK
;
A
#
# COMPACT_ATOMS: atom_id res chain seq x y z
N VAL A 1 -5.95 -19.78 16.72
CA VAL A 1 -4.59 -20.24 17.06
C VAL A 1 -4.23 -19.85 18.49
N GLU A 2 -4.41 -18.60 18.93
CA GLU A 2 -4.26 -18.21 20.35
C GLU A 2 -5.22 -18.96 21.31
N ALA A 3 -6.37 -19.45 20.81
CA ALA A 3 -7.31 -20.28 21.57
C ALA A 3 -7.01 -21.80 21.55
N GLY A 4 -5.78 -22.23 21.23
CA GLY A 4 -5.38 -23.64 21.19
C GLY A 4 -5.74 -24.41 19.91
N LEU A 5 -6.38 -23.76 18.93
CA LEU A 5 -6.64 -24.35 17.61
C LEU A 5 -5.35 -24.52 16.81
N GLY A 6 -5.10 -25.74 16.33
CA GLY A 6 -4.02 -26.05 15.38
C GLY A 6 -4.17 -25.27 14.07
N LEU A 7 -3.03 -24.94 13.43
CA LEU A 7 -2.98 -24.11 12.22
C LEU A 7 -3.93 -24.60 11.10
N ASP A 8 -3.98 -25.91 10.87
CA ASP A 8 -4.82 -26.47 9.80
C ASP A 8 -6.32 -26.27 10.09
N GLN A 9 -6.75 -26.41 11.35
CA GLN A 9 -8.13 -26.12 11.75
C GLN A 9 -8.45 -24.62 11.61
N ALA A 10 -7.50 -23.75 11.98
CA ALA A 10 -7.64 -22.32 11.82
C ALA A 10 -7.76 -21.94 10.33
N MET A 11 -6.94 -22.52 9.45
CA MET A 11 -7.00 -22.29 8.00
C MET A 11 -8.32 -22.77 7.39
N ARG A 12 -8.86 -23.91 7.84
CA ARG A 12 -10.19 -24.38 7.42
C ARG A 12 -11.28 -23.41 7.86
N LYS A 13 -11.27 -22.98 9.12
CA LYS A 13 -12.25 -22.01 9.63
C LYS A 13 -12.21 -20.69 8.87
N VAL A 14 -11.01 -20.16 8.60
CA VAL A 14 -10.84 -18.93 7.82
C VAL A 14 -11.36 -19.11 6.39
N SER A 15 -11.07 -20.24 5.74
CA SER A 15 -11.61 -20.55 4.41
C SER A 15 -13.14 -20.51 4.39
N GLU A 16 -13.80 -21.15 5.36
CA GLU A 16 -15.27 -21.15 5.48
C GLU A 16 -15.86 -19.76 5.75
N GLU A 17 -15.29 -19.01 6.69
CA GLU A 17 -15.77 -17.66 7.03
C GLU A 17 -15.60 -16.69 5.85
N MET A 18 -14.54 -16.85 5.06
CA MET A 18 -14.27 -15.99 3.90
C MET A 18 -15.13 -16.31 2.67
N LYS A 19 -15.82 -17.46 2.61
CA LYS A 19 -16.61 -17.86 1.41
C LYS A 19 -17.62 -16.81 0.97
N LYS A 20 -18.25 -16.12 1.92
CA LYS A 20 -19.30 -15.12 1.63
C LYS A 20 -18.72 -13.78 1.19
N THR A 21 -17.63 -13.33 1.82
CA THR A 21 -17.09 -11.98 1.61
C THR A 21 -15.99 -11.93 0.54
N TYR A 22 -15.15 -12.98 0.48
CA TYR A 22 -13.98 -13.06 -0.39
C TYR A 22 -13.87 -14.48 -1.00
N PRO A 23 -14.76 -14.85 -1.93
CA PRO A 23 -14.87 -16.21 -2.45
C PRO A 23 -13.59 -16.71 -3.14
N VAL A 24 -12.85 -15.83 -3.83
CA VAL A 24 -11.58 -16.17 -4.51
C VAL A 24 -10.53 -16.59 -3.49
N VAL A 25 -10.35 -15.81 -2.42
CA VAL A 25 -9.38 -16.13 -1.35
C VAL A 25 -9.81 -17.38 -0.59
N ALA A 26 -11.11 -17.53 -0.33
CA ALA A 26 -11.66 -18.73 0.30
C ALA A 26 -11.37 -20.00 -0.49
N GLN A 27 -11.51 -19.95 -1.83
CA GLN A 27 -11.19 -21.06 -2.73
C GLN A 27 -9.70 -21.41 -2.68
N GLU A 28 -8.83 -20.41 -2.67
CA GLU A 28 -7.38 -20.59 -2.57
C GLU A 28 -6.97 -21.29 -1.27
N PHE A 29 -7.50 -20.84 -0.13
CA PHE A 29 -7.31 -21.53 1.16
C PHE A 29 -7.95 -22.92 1.18
N GLY A 30 -9.11 -23.09 0.54
CA GLY A 30 -9.79 -24.39 0.42
C GLY A 30 -8.95 -25.42 -0.33
N MET A 31 -8.35 -25.00 -1.46
CA MET A 31 -7.41 -25.84 -2.22
C MET A 31 -6.16 -26.18 -1.40
N ALA A 32 -5.58 -25.22 -0.67
CA ALA A 32 -4.46 -25.49 0.23
C ALA A 32 -4.84 -26.52 1.31
N ASN A 33 -6.02 -26.37 1.93
CA ASN A 33 -6.52 -27.33 2.92
C ASN A 33 -6.75 -28.73 2.34
N LEU A 34 -7.18 -28.84 1.08
CA LEU A 34 -7.33 -30.12 0.39
C LEU A 34 -5.95 -30.76 0.15
N GLN A 35 -4.97 -29.99 -0.32
CA GLN A 35 -3.61 -30.47 -0.54
C GLN A 35 -2.94 -30.97 0.75
N LEU A 36 -3.15 -30.27 1.87
CA LEU A 36 -2.69 -30.73 3.19
C LEU A 36 -3.36 -32.06 3.60
N GLN A 37 -4.65 -32.24 3.30
CA GLN A 37 -5.36 -33.51 3.57
C GLN A 37 -4.86 -34.67 2.73
N MET A 38 -4.40 -34.39 1.51
CA MET A 38 -3.76 -35.39 0.64
C MET A 38 -2.34 -35.74 1.08
N GLY A 39 -1.86 -35.23 2.23
CA GLY A 39 -0.55 -35.55 2.77
C GLY A 39 0.60 -34.76 2.14
N ARG A 40 0.32 -33.73 1.32
CA ARG A 40 1.40 -32.89 0.78
C ARG A 40 2.13 -32.14 1.89
N PRO A 41 3.45 -31.93 1.75
CA PRO A 41 4.23 -31.22 2.77
C PRO A 41 3.70 -29.80 2.98
N ARG A 42 3.41 -29.44 4.25
CA ARG A 42 2.82 -28.12 4.58
C ARG A 42 3.62 -26.94 4.03
N ASN A 43 4.95 -27.03 4.09
CA ASN A 43 5.83 -25.97 3.60
C ASN A 43 5.69 -25.72 2.10
N GLU A 44 5.47 -26.78 1.33
CA GLU A 44 5.27 -26.71 -0.12
C GLU A 44 3.90 -26.11 -0.44
N VAL A 45 2.85 -26.60 0.22
CA VAL A 45 1.47 -26.11 0.02
C VAL A 45 1.36 -24.62 0.37
N LEU A 46 1.93 -24.17 1.49
CA LEU A 46 1.91 -22.76 1.88
C LEU A 46 2.70 -21.90 0.89
N ARG A 47 3.85 -22.38 0.40
CA ARG A 47 4.64 -21.66 -0.59
C ARG A 47 3.91 -21.54 -1.92
N GLU A 48 3.26 -22.62 -2.38
CA GLU A 48 2.44 -22.61 -3.59
C GLU A 48 1.23 -21.67 -3.45
N LEU A 49 0.56 -21.65 -2.29
CA LEU A 49 -0.54 -20.72 -2.00
C LEU A 49 -0.08 -19.26 -2.16
N GLY A 50 1.09 -18.90 -1.64
CA GLY A 50 1.66 -17.56 -1.78
C GLY A 50 2.10 -17.20 -3.21
N ILE A 51 2.47 -18.20 -4.02
CA ILE A 51 2.85 -18.00 -5.43
C ILE A 51 1.59 -17.85 -6.30
N ARG A 52 0.64 -18.78 -6.18
CA ARG A 52 -0.57 -18.86 -7.00
C ARG A 52 -1.51 -17.67 -6.81
N THR A 53 -1.60 -17.15 -5.58
CA THR A 53 -2.42 -15.96 -5.30
C THR A 53 -1.86 -14.68 -5.91
N GLY A 54 -0.55 -14.61 -6.19
CA GLY A 54 0.11 -13.41 -6.74
C GLY A 54 0.13 -12.18 -5.83
N VAL A 55 -0.50 -12.23 -4.65
CA VAL A 55 -0.61 -11.12 -3.70
C VAL A 55 0.59 -11.09 -2.77
N ALA A 56 1.29 -9.96 -2.71
CA ALA A 56 2.47 -9.79 -1.87
C ALA A 56 2.19 -10.06 -0.37
N ASP A 57 1.03 -9.63 0.14
CA ASP A 57 0.63 -9.88 1.52
C ASP A 57 0.40 -11.38 1.81
N MET A 58 -0.16 -12.13 0.86
CA MET A 58 -0.31 -13.60 0.99
C MET A 58 1.04 -14.31 0.97
N ARG A 59 1.97 -13.86 0.14
CA ARG A 59 3.35 -14.38 0.12
C ARG A 59 4.08 -14.11 1.44
N ALA A 60 3.90 -12.93 2.02
CA ALA A 60 4.45 -12.60 3.34
C ALA A 60 3.84 -13.49 4.43
N LEU A 61 2.51 -13.62 4.46
CA LEU A 61 1.79 -14.46 5.42
C LEU A 61 2.26 -15.92 5.37
N THR A 62 2.29 -16.51 4.18
CA THR A 62 2.73 -17.92 3.99
C THR A 62 4.19 -18.11 4.39
N GLY A 63 5.07 -17.15 4.09
CA GLY A 63 6.46 -17.16 4.55
C GLY A 63 6.59 -17.18 6.08
N VAL A 64 5.83 -16.32 6.76
CA VAL A 64 5.78 -16.26 8.23
C VAL A 64 5.26 -17.58 8.82
N LEU A 65 4.23 -18.18 8.22
CA LEU A 65 3.68 -19.47 8.66
C LEU A 65 4.67 -20.63 8.50
N ILE A 66 5.41 -20.66 7.38
CA ILE A 66 6.46 -21.67 7.14
C ILE A 66 7.58 -21.52 8.18
N GLN A 67 8.01 -20.29 8.45
CA GLN A 67 9.05 -20.01 9.43
C GLN A 67 8.61 -20.42 10.84
N ALA A 68 7.40 -20.04 11.26
CA ALA A 68 6.86 -20.41 12.55
C ALA A 68 6.75 -21.93 12.73
N GLY A 69 6.31 -22.65 11.69
CA GLY A 69 6.22 -24.11 11.69
C GLY A 69 7.58 -24.83 11.76
N LYS A 70 8.64 -24.27 11.16
CA LYS A 70 9.99 -24.87 11.17
C LYS A 70 10.72 -24.71 12.51
N PHE A 71 10.55 -23.56 13.16
CA PHE A 71 11.33 -23.22 14.36
C PHE A 71 10.60 -23.48 15.68
N GLY A 72 9.39 -24.09 15.65
CA GLY A 72 8.57 -24.30 16.84
C GLY A 72 8.12 -22.99 17.52
N SER A 73 8.36 -21.86 16.87
CA SER A 73 7.93 -20.53 17.30
C SER A 73 6.41 -20.48 17.34
N SER A 74 5.87 -19.74 18.32
CA SER A 74 4.42 -19.57 18.46
C SER A 74 3.82 -19.01 17.17
N ILE A 75 3.13 -19.85 16.40
CA ILE A 75 2.36 -19.47 15.21
C ILE A 75 1.39 -18.33 15.54
N ALA A 76 0.86 -18.32 16.76
CA ALA A 76 0.05 -17.22 17.27
C ALA A 76 0.81 -15.89 17.31
N GLN A 77 2.02 -15.87 17.87
CA GLN A 77 2.85 -14.66 17.90
C GLN A 77 3.23 -14.21 16.49
N ALA A 78 3.58 -15.14 15.60
CA ALA A 78 3.92 -14.85 14.22
C ALA A 78 2.74 -14.22 13.45
N LEU A 79 1.53 -14.77 13.61
CA LEU A 79 0.30 -14.21 13.05
C LEU A 79 -0.04 -12.83 13.63
N ARG A 80 0.21 -12.61 14.93
CA ARG A 80 -0.01 -11.33 15.59
C ARG A 80 0.89 -10.24 15.03
N VAL A 81 2.20 -10.52 14.94
CA VAL A 81 3.17 -9.60 14.34
C VAL A 81 2.82 -9.29 12.88
N GLN A 82 2.47 -10.31 12.08
CA GLN A 82 2.04 -10.10 10.70
C GLN A 82 0.76 -9.25 10.60
N SER A 83 -0.19 -9.45 11.51
CA SER A 83 -1.43 -8.67 11.55
C SER A 83 -1.18 -7.20 11.87
N ASP A 84 -0.27 -6.92 12.82
CA ASP A 84 0.11 -5.55 13.15
C ASP A 84 0.90 -4.89 12.01
N ALA A 85 1.79 -5.63 11.34
CA ALA A 85 2.47 -5.16 10.14
C ALA A 85 1.48 -4.78 9.02
N MET A 86 0.43 -5.57 8.80
CA MET A 86 -0.62 -5.22 7.82
C MET A 86 -1.40 -3.95 8.19
N ARG A 87 -1.66 -3.71 9.48
CA ARG A 87 -2.31 -2.47 9.96
C ARG A 87 -1.42 -1.25 9.70
N VAL A 88 -0.13 -1.35 10.02
CA VAL A 88 0.85 -0.29 9.77
C VAL A 88 0.92 0.01 8.27
N ARG A 89 1.02 -1.03 7.43
CA ARG A 89 1.05 -0.88 5.97
C ARG A 89 -0.19 -0.14 5.43
N ARG A 90 -1.39 -0.46 5.93
CA ARG A 90 -2.62 0.26 5.55
C ARG A 90 -2.56 1.74 5.90
N ARG A 91 -2.04 2.09 7.08
CA ARG A 91 -1.85 3.48 7.49
C ARG A 91 -0.85 4.20 6.59
N GLN A 92 0.30 3.58 6.29
CA GLN A 92 1.31 4.14 5.39
C GLN A 92 0.77 4.40 3.99
N MET A 93 -0.02 3.48 3.42
CA MET A 93 -0.65 3.71 2.11
C MET A 93 -1.63 4.89 2.12
N ALA A 94 -2.32 5.12 3.23
CA ALA A 94 -3.19 6.28 3.38
C ALA A 94 -2.37 7.58 3.51
N GLU A 95 -1.30 7.57 4.31
CA GLU A 95 -0.38 8.69 4.47
C GLU A 95 0.33 9.04 3.15
N GLU A 96 0.74 8.04 2.36
CA GLU A 96 1.36 8.23 1.05
C GLU A 96 0.38 8.90 0.07
N LYS A 97 -0.89 8.48 0.07
CA LYS A 97 -1.94 9.13 -0.74
C LYS A 97 -2.17 10.58 -0.30
N ALA A 98 -2.17 10.85 1.00
CA ALA A 98 -2.32 12.20 1.54
C ALA A 98 -1.13 13.11 1.16
N ALA A 99 0.11 12.62 1.30
CA ALA A 99 1.32 13.35 0.94
C ALA A 99 1.36 13.68 -0.56
N LYS A 100 0.92 12.75 -1.43
CA LYS A 100 0.79 12.99 -2.87
C LYS A 100 -0.20 14.11 -3.21
N THR A 101 -1.24 14.34 -2.39
CA THR A 101 -2.19 15.44 -2.60
C THR A 101 -1.54 16.81 -2.39
N ALA A 102 -0.64 16.95 -1.40
CA ALA A 102 0.06 18.22 -1.16
C ALA A 102 0.90 18.66 -2.37
N VAL A 103 1.61 17.72 -3.01
CA VAL A 103 2.40 18.01 -4.22
C VAL A 103 1.51 18.42 -5.39
N LYS A 104 0.32 17.82 -5.52
CA LYS A 104 -0.66 18.22 -6.56
C LYS A 104 -1.17 19.65 -6.37
N LEU A 105 -1.19 20.18 -5.15
CA LEU A 105 -1.59 21.56 -4.86
C LEU A 105 -0.53 22.60 -5.24
N ILE A 106 0.75 22.20 -5.32
CA ILE A 106 1.84 23.09 -5.77
C ILE A 106 1.63 23.50 -7.23
N PHE A 107 1.14 22.60 -8.07
CA PHE A 107 0.96 22.88 -9.50
C PHE A 107 -0.01 24.05 -9.78
N PRO A 108 -1.26 24.08 -9.28
CA PRO A 108 -2.14 25.25 -9.40
C PRO A 108 -1.55 26.51 -8.75
N LEU A 109 -0.89 26.35 -7.59
CA LEU A 109 -0.30 27.49 -6.89
C LEU A 109 0.76 28.20 -7.74
N VAL A 110 1.67 27.45 -8.35
CA VAL A 110 2.70 28.01 -9.23
C VAL A 110 2.11 28.49 -10.55
N LEU A 111 1.07 27.86 -11.09
CA LEU A 111 0.53 28.25 -12.40
C LEU A 111 -0.42 29.45 -12.34
N PHE A 112 -1.11 29.67 -11.22
CA PHE A 112 -2.09 30.77 -11.08
C PHE A 112 -1.65 31.87 -10.12
N ILE A 113 -1.05 31.54 -8.97
CA ILE A 113 -0.67 32.56 -7.97
C ILE A 113 0.65 33.23 -8.38
N PHE A 114 1.64 32.45 -8.82
CA PHE A 114 2.95 33.01 -9.17
C PHE A 114 2.89 34.05 -10.31
N PRO A 115 2.16 33.83 -11.44
CA PRO A 115 2.01 34.86 -12.46
C PRO A 115 1.26 36.09 -11.94
N GLY A 116 0.24 35.90 -11.09
CA GLY A 116 -0.48 37.00 -10.46
C GLY A 116 0.45 37.88 -9.62
N ILE A 117 1.28 37.28 -8.78
CA ILE A 117 2.28 38.00 -7.98
C ILE A 117 3.29 38.69 -8.90
N PHE A 118 3.79 38.00 -9.94
CA PHE A 118 4.74 38.56 -10.90
C PHE A 118 4.20 39.81 -11.59
N VAL A 119 2.94 39.80 -12.04
CA VAL A 119 2.29 40.95 -12.66
C VAL A 119 2.16 42.12 -11.67
N VAL A 120 1.82 41.86 -10.42
CA VAL A 120 1.71 42.93 -9.41
C VAL A 120 3.07 43.55 -9.07
N LEU A 121 4.12 42.73 -8.97
CA LEU A 121 5.44 43.17 -8.55
C LEU A 121 6.24 43.83 -9.69
N VAL A 122 6.24 43.20 -10.88
CA VAL A 122 7.04 43.63 -12.04
C VAL A 122 6.23 44.51 -12.98
N GLY A 123 4.91 44.35 -13.05
CA GLY A 123 4.03 45.12 -13.94
C GLY A 123 4.21 46.63 -13.86
N PRO A 124 4.12 47.29 -12.68
CA PRO A 124 4.30 48.73 -12.59
C PRO A 124 5.71 49.18 -12.97
N ALA A 125 6.75 48.44 -12.57
CA ALA A 125 8.13 48.74 -12.93
C ALA A 125 8.33 48.65 -14.46
N ALA A 126 7.79 47.62 -15.12
CA ALA A 126 7.84 47.47 -16.56
C ALA A 126 7.07 48.60 -17.28
N VAL A 127 5.91 49.00 -16.78
CA VAL A 127 5.11 50.11 -17.33
C VAL A 127 5.85 51.45 -17.16
N THR A 128 6.46 51.70 -16.01
CA THR A 128 7.24 52.93 -15.76
C THR A 128 8.49 52.97 -16.64
N MET A 129 9.24 51.88 -16.74
CA MET A 129 10.39 51.79 -17.65
C MET A 129 9.99 52.00 -19.11
N ALA A 130 8.88 51.39 -19.56
CA ALA A 130 8.37 51.62 -20.91
C ALA A 130 7.92 53.07 -21.13
N LYS A 131 7.35 53.75 -20.13
CA LYS A 131 6.93 55.15 -20.26
C LYS A 131 8.08 56.15 -20.18
N GLU A 132 9.12 55.88 -19.39
CA GLU A 132 10.23 56.83 -19.17
C GLU A 132 11.41 56.57 -20.10
N MET A 133 11.76 55.31 -20.39
CA MET A 133 12.92 54.99 -21.24
C MET A 133 12.59 54.94 -22.73
N PHE A 134 11.36 54.59 -23.13
CA PHE A 134 10.98 54.50 -24.55
C PHE A 134 10.98 55.87 -25.24
N PRO A 135 10.51 56.97 -24.61
CA PRO A 135 10.66 58.32 -25.17
C PRO A 135 12.11 58.83 -25.11
N ALA A 136 12.87 58.48 -24.06
CA ALA A 136 14.27 58.88 -23.91
C ALA A 136 15.21 58.23 -24.95
N MET A 137 14.86 57.05 -25.48
CA MET A 137 15.57 56.43 -26.61
C MET A 137 15.05 56.85 -27.99
N GLN A 138 13.84 57.42 -28.09
CA GLN A 138 13.26 57.89 -29.35
C GLN A 138 13.60 59.33 -29.74
N GLY A 139 14.43 60.03 -28.97
CA GLY A 139 15.13 61.23 -29.44
C GLY A 139 14.23 62.30 -30.08
N LYS A 140 13.63 63.14 -29.24
CA LYS A 140 13.62 64.59 -29.51
C LYS A 140 14.30 65.29 -28.35
#